data_AF-Q8HYU1-F1
#
_entry.id   AF-Q8HYU1-F1
#
_cell.length_a   1.000
_cell.length_b   1.000
_cell.length_c   1.000
_cell.angle_alpha   90.00
_cell.angle_beta   90.00
_cell.angle_gamma   90.00
#
_symmetry.space_group_name_H-M   'P 1'
#
loop_
_entity.id
_entity.type
_entity.pdbx_description
1 polymer ?
#
loop_
_entity_poly.entity_id
_entity_poly.type
_entity_poly.pdbx_seq_one_letter_code
_entity_poly.pdbx_strand_id
1 'polypeptide(L)'
;PEVRGQLGGTVELPCHLLPPVPGLYISLVTWQRPDAPPNHQNVAAFHPKMGPSFPSPKPGSERLSFVSAKQSTGQDTEAELQDATLALRGLTVEDEGNYTCEFATFPKGSVR
;
A
#
# COMPACT_ATOMS: atom_id res chain seq x y z
N PRO A 1 -3.28 2.00 -12.63
CA PRO A 1 -4.50 1.64 -13.40
C PRO A 1 -5.67 2.48 -12.92
N GLU A 2 -6.69 2.72 -13.74
CA GLU A 2 -7.93 3.37 -13.28
C GLU A 2 -8.77 2.38 -12.46
N VAL A 3 -9.23 2.80 -11.29
CA VAL A 3 -10.09 2.02 -10.39
C VAL A 3 -11.35 2.84 -10.12
N ARG A 4 -12.52 2.24 -10.29
CA ARG A 4 -13.81 2.88 -10.03
C ARG A 4 -14.54 2.19 -8.89
N GLY A 5 -15.16 2.97 -8.02
CA GLY A 5 -15.94 2.47 -6.89
C GLY A 5 -17.24 3.23 -6.70
N GLN A 6 -18.18 2.62 -5.99
CA GLN A 6 -19.42 3.27 -5.57
C GLN A 6 -19.25 3.89 -4.19
N LEU A 7 -19.94 5.00 -3.90
CA LEU A 7 -19.94 5.62 -2.57
C LEU A 7 -20.39 4.62 -1.50
N GLY A 8 -19.69 4.62 -0.36
CA GLY A 8 -19.87 3.65 0.72
C GLY A 8 -19.30 2.25 0.41
N GLY A 9 -18.90 1.98 -0.83
CA GLY A 9 -18.33 0.71 -1.27
C GLY A 9 -16.88 0.51 -0.84
N THR A 10 -16.30 -0.60 -1.32
CA THR A 10 -14.88 -0.92 -1.15
C THR A 10 -14.23 -1.06 -2.52
N VAL A 11 -13.02 -0.52 -2.67
CA VAL A 11 -12.16 -0.75 -3.83
C VAL A 11 -10.82 -1.29 -3.38
N GLU A 12 -10.16 -2.00 -4.28
CA GLU A 12 -8.79 -2.44 -4.12
C GLU A 12 -7.92 -1.65 -5.11
N LEU A 13 -6.90 -0.97 -4.58
CA LEU A 13 -5.90 -0.25 -5.34
C LEU A 13 -4.74 -1.22 -5.60
N PRO A 14 -4.61 -1.79 -6.81
CA PRO A 14 -3.60 -2.82 -7.08
C PRO A 14 -2.19 -2.22 -7.09
N CYS A 15 -1.26 -2.91 -6.45
CA CYS A 15 0.16 -2.58 -6.51
C CYS A 15 0.98 -3.86 -6.41
N HIS A 16 1.66 -4.21 -7.50
CA HIS A 16 2.40 -5.45 -7.64
C HIS A 16 3.82 -5.20 -8.12
N LEU A 17 4.78 -5.85 -7.48
CA LEU A 17 6.17 -5.84 -7.91
C LEU A 17 6.40 -6.96 -8.93
N LEU A 18 6.29 -6.64 -10.22
CA LEU A 18 6.40 -7.60 -11.32
C LEU A 18 7.61 -7.31 -12.23
N PRO A 19 8.32 -8.35 -12.71
CA PRO A 19 8.23 -9.75 -12.27
C PRO A 19 8.80 -9.94 -10.86
N PRO A 20 8.46 -11.04 -10.16
CA PRO A 20 9.13 -11.45 -8.94
C PRO A 20 10.66 -11.40 -9.12
N VAL A 21 11.37 -10.70 -8.23
CA VAL A 21 12.83 -10.58 -8.29
C VAL A 21 13.44 -11.44 -7.18
N PRO A 22 14.05 -12.59 -7.48
CA PRO A 22 14.73 -13.40 -6.48
C PRO A 22 15.85 -12.62 -5.78
N GLY A 23 15.94 -12.76 -4.46
CA GLY A 23 16.98 -12.10 -3.65
C GLY A 23 16.79 -10.59 -3.46
N LEU A 24 15.64 -10.03 -3.85
CA LEU A 24 15.31 -8.63 -3.60
C LEU A 24 14.67 -8.48 -2.22
N TYR A 25 15.32 -7.74 -1.33
CA TYR A 25 14.77 -7.41 -0.02
C TYR A 25 13.88 -6.18 -0.13
N ILE A 26 12.63 -6.29 0.30
CA ILE A 26 11.70 -5.15 0.39
C ILE A 26 11.76 -4.62 1.81
N SER A 27 12.22 -3.38 1.99
CA SER A 27 12.34 -2.76 3.31
C SER A 27 11.06 -2.04 3.74
N LEU A 28 10.34 -1.45 2.79
CA LEU A 28 9.13 -0.69 3.04
C LEU A 28 8.26 -0.64 1.78
N VAL A 29 6.95 -0.65 1.96
CA VAL A 29 6.01 -0.20 0.91
C VAL A 29 5.27 1.02 1.40
N THR A 30 5.13 2.02 0.52
CA THR A 30 4.40 3.25 0.81
C THR A 30 3.31 3.48 -0.22
N TRP A 31 2.10 3.80 0.26
CA TRP A 31 1.02 4.36 -0.52
C TRP A 31 0.93 5.84 -0.24
N GLN A 32 0.87 6.63 -1.30
CA GLN A 32 0.86 8.08 -1.23
C GLN A 32 -0.24 8.66 -2.10
N ARG A 33 -0.67 9.88 -1.75
CA ARG A 33 -1.58 10.69 -2.55
C ARG A 33 -0.89 12.04 -2.79
N PRO A 34 -0.04 12.16 -3.83
CA PRO A 34 0.83 13.32 -4.03
C PRO A 34 0.06 14.65 -4.09
N ASP A 35 -1.16 14.62 -4.62
CA ASP A 35 -2.02 15.79 -4.79
C ASP A 35 -2.79 16.17 -3.50
N ALA A 36 -2.63 15.42 -2.41
CA ALA A 36 -3.22 15.74 -1.11
C ALA A 36 -2.43 16.83 -0.36
N PRO A 37 -3.04 17.50 0.64
CA PRO A 37 -2.30 18.38 1.54
C PRO A 37 -1.10 17.66 2.18
N PRO A 38 0.02 18.34 2.50
CA PRO A 38 1.27 17.70 2.92
C PRO A 38 1.15 16.68 4.07
N ASN A 39 0.26 16.94 5.03
CA ASN A 39 0.00 16.05 6.16
C ASN A 39 -0.90 14.83 5.84
N HIS A 40 -1.40 14.71 4.62
CA HIS A 40 -2.24 13.61 4.14
C HIS A 40 -1.59 12.85 2.97
N GLN A 41 -0.39 13.25 2.53
CA GLN A 41 0.27 12.64 1.38
C GLN A 41 0.67 11.18 1.62
N ASN A 42 1.02 10.79 2.85
CA ASN A 42 1.37 9.40 3.17
C ASN A 42 0.11 8.66 3.68
N VAL A 43 -0.50 7.84 2.83
CA VAL A 43 -1.77 7.17 3.10
C VAL A 43 -1.58 5.92 3.95
N ALA A 44 -0.68 5.04 3.51
CA ALA A 44 -0.38 3.80 4.22
C ALA A 44 1.09 3.44 4.03
N ALA A 45 1.64 2.69 4.97
CA ALA A 45 2.95 2.08 4.86
C ALA A 45 2.90 0.65 5.38
N PHE A 46 3.72 -0.23 4.82
CA PHE A 46 3.90 -1.58 5.34
C PHE A 46 5.38 -1.87 5.49
N HIS A 47 5.79 -2.23 6.71
CA HIS A 47 7.14 -2.68 7.00
C HIS A 47 7.11 -4.18 7.36
N PRO A 48 7.93 -5.04 6.74
CA PRO A 48 7.87 -6.49 6.95
C PRO A 48 7.90 -6.95 8.42
N LYS A 49 8.65 -6.25 9.28
CA LYS A 49 8.75 -6.57 10.71
C LYS A 49 7.80 -5.79 11.64
N MET A 50 7.31 -4.63 11.19
CA MET A 50 6.49 -3.75 12.05
C MET A 50 5.01 -3.75 11.64
N GLY A 51 4.69 -4.40 10.52
CA GLY A 51 3.34 -4.47 9.99
C GLY A 51 2.88 -3.16 9.32
N PRO A 52 1.56 -3.00 9.15
CA PRO A 52 0.96 -1.83 8.52
C PRO A 52 0.94 -0.61 9.44
N SER A 53 1.04 0.57 8.83
CA SER A 53 0.88 1.89 9.45
C SER A 53 0.04 2.79 8.55
N PHE A 54 -0.79 3.65 9.14
CA PHE A 54 -1.73 4.53 8.43
C PHE A 54 -1.61 5.97 8.98
N PRO A 55 -0.60 6.72 8.54
CA PRO A 55 -0.25 8.00 9.17
C PRO A 55 -1.14 9.17 8.74
N SER A 56 -1.84 9.07 7.60
CA SER A 56 -2.81 10.08 7.20
C SER A 56 -4.09 9.97 8.06
N PRO A 57 -4.68 11.08 8.54
CA PRO A 57 -5.99 11.06 9.18
C PRO A 57 -7.14 10.87 8.19
N LYS A 58 -6.89 11.01 6.87
CA LYS A 58 -7.87 10.79 5.79
C LYS A 58 -7.22 10.09 4.59
N PRO A 59 -7.73 8.93 4.12
CA PRO A 59 -8.77 8.12 4.75
C PRO A 59 -8.34 7.62 6.14
N GLY A 60 -9.31 7.46 7.05
CA GLY A 60 -9.05 6.96 8.40
C GLY A 60 -8.56 5.51 8.37
N SER A 61 -7.77 5.12 9.38
CA SER A 61 -7.13 3.80 9.44
C SER A 61 -8.14 2.65 9.49
N GLU A 62 -9.36 2.88 9.98
CA GLU A 62 -10.48 1.95 9.98
C GLU A 62 -10.98 1.57 8.58
N ARG A 63 -10.66 2.40 7.57
CA ARG A 63 -11.07 2.22 6.17
C ARG A 63 -9.99 1.57 5.32
N LEU A 64 -8.78 1.37 5.85
CA LEU A 64 -7.62 0.91 5.11
C LEU A 64 -7.17 -0.47 5.56
N SER A 65 -6.80 -1.32 4.60
CA SER A 65 -6.12 -2.58 4.90
C SER A 65 -5.30 -3.07 3.71
N PHE A 66 -4.10 -3.59 3.95
CA PHE A 66 -3.37 -4.35 2.93
C PHE A 66 -4.04 -5.72 2.72
N VAL A 67 -4.29 -6.09 1.46
CA VAL A 67 -5.01 -7.33 1.09
C VAL A 67 -4.14 -8.57 1.30
N SER A 68 -2.94 -8.58 0.73
CA SER A 68 -2.08 -9.77 0.66
C SER A 68 -0.96 -9.79 1.70
N ALA A 69 -0.73 -8.67 2.41
CA ALA A 69 0.35 -8.54 3.39
C ALA A 69 0.19 -9.38 4.68
N LYS A 70 -0.90 -10.15 4.81
CA LYS A 70 -1.28 -10.90 6.02
C LYS A 70 -0.82 -12.37 6.06
N GLN A 71 -0.04 -12.85 5.09
CA GLN A 71 0.31 -14.28 4.99
C GLN A 71 1.73 -14.67 5.41
N SER A 72 2.51 -13.80 6.07
CA SER A 72 3.81 -14.20 6.65
C SER A 72 3.67 -14.59 8.14
N THR A 73 2.93 -15.65 8.43
CA THR A 73 2.86 -16.27 9.78
C THR A 73 4.01 -17.22 10.08
N GLY A 74 5.12 -17.15 9.32
CA GLY A 74 6.24 -18.07 9.42
C GLY A 74 7.58 -17.35 9.51
N GLN A 75 8.44 -17.85 10.38
CA GLN A 75 9.66 -17.24 10.92
C GLN A 75 10.80 -16.91 9.92
N ASP A 76 10.63 -17.13 8.61
CA ASP A 76 11.70 -16.96 7.60
C ASP A 76 11.17 -16.65 6.17
N THR A 77 10.31 -15.65 5.98
CA THR A 77 9.91 -15.24 4.60
C THR A 77 10.35 -13.82 4.29
N GLU A 78 11.63 -13.70 3.96
CA GLU A 78 12.25 -12.54 3.29
C GLU A 78 11.69 -12.31 1.87
N ALA A 79 10.74 -13.14 1.42
CA ALA A 79 10.05 -13.03 0.15
C ALA A 79 8.56 -13.33 0.35
N GLU A 80 7.70 -12.31 0.21
CA GLU A 80 6.34 -12.46 -0.37
C GLU A 80 5.49 -11.19 -0.41
N LEU A 81 5.96 -10.05 0.10
CA LEU A 81 5.24 -8.78 -0.10
C LEU A 81 5.47 -8.21 -1.52
N GLN A 82 5.20 -9.02 -2.55
CA GLN A 82 5.16 -8.55 -3.94
C GLN A 82 3.79 -8.00 -4.29
N ASP A 83 2.80 -8.23 -3.44
CA ASP A 83 1.45 -7.67 -3.55
C ASP A 83 1.20 -6.72 -2.37
N ALA A 84 1.21 -5.43 -2.68
CA ALA A 84 0.91 -4.36 -1.75
C ALA A 84 -0.46 -3.72 -2.03
N THR A 85 -1.38 -4.47 -2.62
CA THR A 85 -2.74 -4.01 -2.90
C THR A 85 -3.40 -3.48 -1.63
N LEU A 86 -3.92 -2.25 -1.73
CA LEU A 86 -4.54 -1.53 -0.62
C LEU A 86 -6.06 -1.52 -0.81
N ALA A 87 -6.79 -2.13 0.12
CA ALA A 87 -8.24 -1.99 0.16
C ALA A 87 -8.62 -0.70 0.88
N LEU A 88 -9.49 0.09 0.24
CA LEU A 88 -10.11 1.30 0.78
C LEU A 88 -11.62 1.09 0.86
N ARG A 89 -12.16 1.12 2.07
CA ARG A 89 -13.57 0.85 2.40
C ARG A 89 -14.32 2.15 2.67
N GLY A 90 -15.65 2.11 2.53
CA GLY A 90 -16.52 3.24 2.86
C GLY A 90 -16.17 4.47 2.03
N LEU A 91 -16.09 4.30 0.70
CA LEU A 91 -15.64 5.36 -0.20
C LEU A 91 -16.47 6.64 -0.07
N THR A 92 -15.77 7.77 -0.02
CA THR A 92 -16.36 9.11 -0.09
C THR A 92 -15.88 9.86 -1.33
N VAL A 93 -16.50 10.99 -1.65
CA VAL A 93 -16.07 11.81 -2.80
C VAL A 93 -14.65 12.38 -2.61
N GLU A 94 -14.23 12.59 -1.37
CA GLU A 94 -12.90 13.09 -1.02
C GLU A 94 -11.78 12.04 -1.17
N ASP A 95 -12.16 10.77 -1.40
CA ASP A 95 -11.22 9.69 -1.71
C ASP A 95 -10.83 9.67 -3.19
N GLU A 96 -11.48 10.47 -4.04
CA GLU A 96 -11.07 10.63 -5.44
C GLU A 96 -9.67 11.27 -5.52
N GLY A 97 -8.78 10.66 -6.30
CA GLY A 97 -7.45 11.21 -6.55
C GLY A 97 -6.44 10.20 -7.07
N ASN A 98 -5.21 10.68 -7.27
CA ASN A 98 -4.09 9.87 -7.72
C ASN A 98 -3.39 9.22 -6.52
N TYR A 99 -3.44 7.89 -6.46
CA TYR A 99 -2.73 7.10 -5.48
C TYR A 99 -1.50 6.47 -6.12
N THR A 100 -0.34 6.62 -5.47
CA THR A 100 0.93 6.04 -5.93
C THR A 100 1.44 5.06 -4.90
N CYS A 101 1.98 3.94 -5.37
CA CYS A 101 2.61 2.93 -4.54
C CYS A 101 4.11 2.88 -4.85
N GLU A 102 4.95 2.72 -3.84
CA GLU A 102 6.40 2.59 -4.01
C GLU A 102 6.94 1.49 -3.10
N PHE A 103 7.77 0.62 -3.65
CA PHE A 103 8.55 -0.38 -2.92
C PHE A 103 9.96 0.15 -2.72
N ALA A 104 10.37 0.35 -1.46
CA ALA A 104 11.76 0.55 -1.12
C ALA A 104 12.46 -0.82 -1.07
N THR A 105 13.47 -1.02 -1.91
CA THR A 105 14.13 -2.31 -2.06
C THR A 105 15.65 -2.21 -1.92
N PHE A 106 16.30 -3.31 -1.54
CA PHE A 106 17.75 -3.45 -1.51
C PHE A 106 18.18 -4.65 -2.38
N PRO A 107 19.22 -4.51 -3.22
CA PRO A 107 20.09 -3.33 -3.42
C PRO A 107 19.60 -2.34 -4.48
N LYS A 108 18.43 -2.57 -5.09
CA LYS A 108 17.99 -1.82 -6.29
C LYS A 108 17.43 -0.41 -6.00
N GLY A 109 17.20 -0.05 -4.73
CA GLY A 109 16.58 1.22 -4.35
C GLY A 109 15.05 1.20 -4.49
N SER A 110 14.43 2.37 -4.51
CA SER A 110 12.98 2.49 -4.68
C SER A 110 12.52 2.15 -6.10
N VAL A 111 11.43 1.41 -6.21
CA VAL A 111 10.76 1.05 -7.48
C VAL A 111 9.25 1.27 -7.35
N ARG A 112 8.60 1.64 -8.44
CA ARG A 112 7.16 1.93 -8.53
C ARG A 112 6.51 1.05 -9.58
#